data_AF-A0A366ZFG9-F1
#
_entry.id   AF-A0A366ZFG9-F1
#
_cell.length_a   1.000
_cell.length_b   1.000
_cell.length_c   1.000
_cell.angle_alpha   90.00
_cell.angle_beta   90.00
_cell.angle_gamma   90.00
#
_symmetry.space_group_name_H-M   'P 1'
#
loop_
_entity.id
_entity.type
_entity.pdbx_description
1 polymer ?
#
loop_
_entity_poly.entity_id
_entity_poly.type
_entity_poly.pdbx_seq_one_letter_code
_entity_poly.pdbx_strand_id
1 'polypeptide(L)'
;MLGVLLAAVVVEAVHELTAGPDRLVNDWLHDTVILVAAVMCAAGAARHARDRRAWTLLAAAVFCVWVGEALWGLLGLSSDRVVPYPNATDVFSLACYPLFMSGLVLLVRARVARIEWHRWLDGFVMVLIVATPMVALVVQPVLRNAPPDPLGQVVTLSYPLSDLLLLGALLGALPLMNWRVDASWSWLGLGLVCLTVGDAVYSVAAVEARYHEGPYDFLWSAASVAIAVAAWRPAVEFDPGAQIVGWSAVVLPLGAQVFAVATQVYAYFYELPRLERLLTIAVLGIGIAQIIASRPRAPDTVPTPSSATPADGRGAWPGDLPLVRPDRAGTRFPPGHGSDPPGR
;
A
#
# COMPACT_ATOMS: atom_id res chain seq x y z
N MET A 1 19.74 13.27 -11.52
CA MET A 1 18.39 13.82 -11.74
C MET A 1 17.48 13.63 -10.53
N LEU A 2 17.18 12.41 -10.05
CA LEU A 2 16.36 12.21 -8.83
C LEU A 2 16.87 12.97 -7.60
N GLY A 3 18.19 12.97 -7.37
CA GLY A 3 18.78 13.74 -6.25
C GLY A 3 18.61 15.25 -6.38
N VAL A 4 18.51 15.77 -7.62
CA VAL A 4 18.24 17.20 -7.87
C VAL A 4 16.78 17.51 -7.57
N LEU A 5 15.85 16.64 -7.96
CA LEU A 5 14.43 16.81 -7.62
C LEU A 5 14.18 16.75 -6.11
N LEU A 6 14.82 15.80 -5.40
CA LEU A 6 14.72 15.73 -3.94
C LEU A 6 15.28 17.00 -3.28
N ALA A 7 16.40 17.53 -3.78
CA ALA A 7 16.92 18.80 -3.29
C ALA A 7 15.97 19.97 -3.58
N ALA A 8 15.34 20.00 -4.76
CA ALA A 8 14.36 21.02 -5.13
C ALA A 8 13.15 21.00 -4.18
N VAL A 9 12.59 19.83 -3.87
CA VAL A 9 11.50 19.66 -2.89
C VAL A 9 11.92 20.16 -1.50
N VAL A 10 13.16 19.90 -1.08
CA VAL A 10 13.66 20.41 0.21
C VAL A 10 13.77 21.93 0.20
N VAL A 11 14.24 22.52 -0.90
CA VAL A 11 14.32 23.98 -1.06
C VAL A 11 12.93 24.61 -1.02
N GLU A 12 11.98 24.04 -1.75
CA GLU A 12 10.55 24.42 -1.77
C GLU A 12 9.94 24.37 -0.37
N ALA A 13 10.07 23.22 0.32
CA ALA A 13 9.56 23.04 1.68
C ALA A 13 10.17 24.04 2.68
N VAL A 14 11.49 24.27 2.63
CA VAL A 14 12.14 25.24 3.51
C VAL A 14 11.68 26.66 3.19
N HIS A 15 11.50 27.00 1.91
CA HIS A 15 11.07 28.32 1.49
C HIS A 15 9.65 28.62 1.99
N GLU A 16 8.69 27.74 1.70
CA GLU A 16 7.30 27.88 2.11
C GLU A 16 7.17 28.00 3.64
N LEU A 17 7.94 27.21 4.40
CA LEU A 17 7.89 27.22 5.86
C LEU A 17 8.57 28.43 6.53
N THR A 18 9.46 29.16 5.83
CA THR A 18 10.30 30.21 6.46
C THR A 18 10.15 31.59 5.85
N ALA A 19 10.03 31.69 4.53
CA ALA A 19 10.02 32.95 3.79
C ALA A 19 8.62 33.40 3.38
N GLY A 20 7.64 32.49 3.45
CA GLY A 20 6.29 32.72 2.95
C GLY A 20 6.19 32.44 1.44
N PRO A 21 4.98 32.54 0.89
CA PRO A 21 4.68 32.20 -0.50
C PRO A 21 5.27 33.22 -1.48
N ASP A 22 5.99 32.74 -2.50
CA ASP A 22 6.45 33.54 -3.62
C ASP A 22 6.17 32.84 -4.96
N ARG A 23 5.97 33.61 -6.03
CA ARG A 23 5.60 33.03 -7.33
C ARG A 23 6.69 32.15 -7.93
N LEU A 24 7.96 32.47 -7.66
CA LEU A 24 9.07 31.73 -8.28
C LEU A 24 9.14 30.30 -7.74
N VAL A 25 8.96 30.12 -6.43
CA VAL A 25 9.01 28.81 -5.79
C VAL A 25 7.64 28.12 -5.88
N ASN A 26 6.56 28.79 -5.49
CA ASN A 26 5.25 28.16 -5.36
C ASN A 26 4.57 27.85 -6.70
N ASP A 27 4.85 28.61 -7.76
CA ASP A 27 4.29 28.32 -9.09
C ASP A 27 5.33 27.61 -9.96
N TRP A 28 6.44 28.29 -10.27
CA TRP A 28 7.35 27.82 -11.31
C TRP A 28 8.21 26.62 -10.88
N LEU A 29 8.82 26.67 -9.69
CA LEU A 29 9.62 25.55 -9.20
C LEU A 29 8.73 24.34 -8.96
N HIS A 30 7.64 24.54 -8.23
CA HIS A 30 6.61 23.53 -7.93
C HIS A 30 6.15 22.79 -9.20
N ASP A 31 5.57 23.51 -10.17
CA ASP A 31 5.06 22.93 -11.42
C ASP A 31 6.16 22.21 -12.20
N THR A 32 7.36 22.79 -12.24
CA THR A 32 8.50 22.18 -12.95
C THR A 32 8.93 20.89 -12.27
N VAL A 33 8.98 20.84 -10.93
CA VAL A 33 9.34 19.64 -10.18
C VAL A 33 8.34 18.52 -10.44
N ILE A 34 7.03 18.82 -10.39
CA ILE A 34 5.98 17.83 -10.66
C ILE A 34 6.05 17.34 -12.11
N LEU A 35 6.21 18.23 -13.09
CA LEU A 35 6.33 17.85 -14.50
C LEU A 35 7.53 16.94 -14.75
N VAL A 36 8.69 17.31 -14.22
CA VAL A 36 9.90 16.49 -14.37
C VAL A 36 9.73 15.17 -13.64
N ALA A 37 9.07 15.13 -12.48
CA ALA A 37 8.74 13.89 -11.79
C ALA A 37 7.80 13.00 -12.62
N ALA A 38 6.77 13.55 -13.27
CA ALA A 38 5.88 12.81 -14.17
C ALA A 38 6.65 12.18 -15.34
N VAL A 39 7.52 12.96 -16.00
CA VAL A 39 8.38 12.48 -17.10
C VAL A 39 9.35 11.40 -16.60
N MET A 40 9.94 11.58 -15.42
CA MET A 40 10.81 10.58 -14.82
C MET A 40 10.06 9.30 -14.46
N CYS A 41 8.83 9.39 -13.95
CA CYS A 41 7.99 8.24 -13.68
C CYS A 41 7.67 7.48 -14.98
N ALA A 42 7.32 8.19 -16.06
CA ALA A 42 7.09 7.60 -17.38
C ALA A 42 8.34 6.91 -17.95
N ALA A 43 9.52 7.54 -17.80
CA ALA A 43 10.79 6.95 -18.20
C ALA A 43 11.14 5.71 -17.35
N GLY A 44 10.84 5.74 -16.05
CA GLY A 44 10.96 4.60 -15.14
C GLY A 44 10.05 3.44 -15.55
N ALA A 45 8.81 3.74 -15.96
CA ALA A 45 7.85 2.75 -16.44
C ALA A 45 8.37 1.90 -17.61
N ALA A 46 9.15 2.50 -18.52
CA ALA A 46 9.74 1.80 -19.66
C ALA A 46 10.79 0.74 -19.25
N ARG A 47 11.33 0.81 -18.02
CA ARG A 47 12.33 -0.13 -17.50
C ARG A 47 11.70 -1.41 -16.94
N HIS A 48 10.43 -1.37 -16.58
CA HIS A 48 9.72 -2.49 -15.94
C HIS A 48 8.93 -3.29 -16.98
N ALA A 49 9.53 -4.28 -17.64
CA ALA A 49 8.85 -5.02 -18.71
C ALA A 49 7.51 -5.66 -18.26
N ARG A 50 7.46 -6.18 -17.03
CA ARG A 50 6.28 -6.86 -16.46
C ARG A 50 5.25 -5.89 -15.88
N ASP A 51 5.72 -4.83 -15.21
CA ASP A 51 4.86 -3.86 -14.50
C ASP A 51 4.64 -2.57 -15.31
N ARG A 52 5.03 -2.55 -16.60
CA ARG A 52 5.00 -1.35 -17.45
C ARG A 52 3.64 -0.65 -17.43
N ARG A 53 2.55 -1.42 -17.58
CA ARG A 53 1.18 -0.88 -17.58
C ARG A 53 0.82 -0.19 -16.27
N ALA A 54 1.25 -0.77 -15.15
CA ALA A 54 1.00 -0.20 -13.84
C ALA A 54 1.72 1.14 -13.68
N TRP A 55 3.01 1.17 -14.00
CA TRP A 55 3.82 2.38 -13.94
C TRP A 55 3.42 3.45 -14.94
N THR A 56 2.91 3.09 -16.12
CA THR A 56 2.36 4.09 -17.06
C THR A 56 1.10 4.75 -16.53
N LEU A 57 0.25 4.03 -15.80
CA LEU A 57 -0.93 4.62 -15.16
C LEU A 57 -0.53 5.53 -14.00
N LEU A 58 0.45 5.12 -13.19
CA LEU A 58 1.01 5.98 -12.13
C LEU A 58 1.65 7.25 -12.71
N ALA A 59 2.39 7.14 -13.81
CA ALA A 59 2.96 8.30 -14.49
C ALA A 59 1.87 9.23 -15.06
N ALA A 60 0.80 8.67 -15.63
CA ALA A 60 -0.35 9.44 -16.09
C ALA A 60 -1.07 10.14 -14.94
N ALA A 61 -1.17 9.49 -13.77
CA ALA A 61 -1.74 10.10 -12.57
C ALA A 61 -0.91 11.31 -12.10
N VAL A 62 0.41 11.18 -12.01
CA VAL A 62 1.31 12.30 -11.66
C VAL A 62 1.23 13.41 -12.71
N PHE A 63 1.06 13.08 -13.99
CA PHE A 63 0.82 14.07 -15.02
C PHE A 63 -0.52 14.80 -14.85
N CYS A 64 -1.58 14.11 -14.44
CA CYS A 64 -2.86 14.75 -14.07
C CYS A 64 -2.69 15.71 -12.89
N VAL A 65 -1.89 15.35 -11.87
CA VAL A 65 -1.54 16.27 -10.77
C VAL A 65 -0.88 17.54 -11.34
N TRP A 66 0.14 17.40 -12.18
CA TRP A 66 0.77 18.56 -12.82
C TRP A 66 -0.21 19.45 -13.59
N VAL A 67 -1.11 18.86 -14.39
CA VAL A 67 -2.11 19.65 -15.13
C VAL A 67 -3.05 20.38 -14.17
N GLY A 68 -3.44 19.75 -13.05
CA GLY A 68 -4.26 20.37 -12.01
C GLY A 68 -3.58 21.60 -11.41
N GLU A 69 -2.33 21.44 -10.95
CA GLU A 69 -1.53 22.52 -10.35
C GLU A 69 -1.25 23.66 -11.33
N ALA A 70 -0.82 23.34 -12.56
CA ALA A 70 -0.55 24.35 -13.57
C ALA A 70 -1.81 25.16 -13.97
N LEU A 71 -2.97 24.51 -14.01
CA LEU A 71 -4.25 25.20 -14.24
C LEU A 71 -4.65 26.05 -13.04
N TRP A 72 -4.40 25.57 -11.81
CA TRP A 72 -4.66 26.31 -10.59
C TRP A 72 -3.83 27.59 -10.51
N GLY A 73 -2.52 27.49 -10.75
CA GLY A 73 -1.61 28.63 -10.85
C GLY A 73 -2.07 29.62 -11.93
N LEU A 74 -2.41 29.15 -13.13
CA LEU A 74 -2.90 29.99 -14.23
C LEU A 74 -4.19 30.74 -13.89
N LEU A 75 -5.14 30.09 -13.20
CA LEU A 75 -6.38 30.73 -12.75
C LEU A 75 -6.09 31.76 -11.64
N GLY A 76 -5.15 31.48 -10.74
CA GLY A 76 -4.69 32.40 -9.70
C GLY A 76 -4.04 33.68 -10.24
N LEU A 77 -3.44 33.64 -11.45
CA LEU A 77 -2.91 34.83 -12.12
C LEU A 77 -4.00 35.86 -12.48
N SER A 78 -5.28 35.45 -12.56
CA SER A 78 -6.41 36.30 -12.93
C SER A 78 -7.05 37.00 -11.71
N SER A 79 -6.23 37.60 -10.86
CA SER A 79 -6.49 38.06 -9.48
C SER A 79 -7.69 39.00 -9.24
N ASP A 80 -8.43 39.41 -10.29
CA ASP A 80 -9.64 40.24 -10.19
C ASP A 80 -10.95 39.42 -10.20
N ARG A 81 -10.89 38.09 -10.31
CA ARG A 81 -12.09 37.24 -10.38
C ARG A 81 -12.06 36.16 -9.29
N VAL A 82 -13.17 36.03 -8.57
CA VAL A 82 -13.45 34.86 -7.72
C VAL A 82 -13.36 33.63 -8.62
N VAL A 83 -12.39 32.75 -8.36
CA VAL A 83 -12.26 31.49 -9.11
C VAL A 83 -13.52 30.67 -8.83
N PRO A 84 -14.31 30.31 -9.86
CA PRO A 84 -15.49 29.48 -9.67
C PRO A 84 -15.09 28.15 -9.04
N TYR A 85 -15.93 27.62 -8.15
CA TYR A 85 -15.75 26.31 -7.54
C TYR A 85 -17.04 25.49 -7.69
N PRO A 86 -16.98 24.23 -8.14
CA PRO A 86 -15.83 23.53 -8.73
C PRO A 86 -15.39 24.10 -10.10
N ASN A 87 -14.18 23.77 -10.56
CA ASN A 87 -13.67 24.19 -11.86
C ASN A 87 -12.85 23.11 -12.60
N ALA A 88 -12.15 23.51 -13.67
CA ALA A 88 -11.39 22.60 -14.52
C ALA A 88 -10.19 21.94 -13.81
N THR A 89 -9.63 22.55 -12.76
CA THR A 89 -8.56 21.95 -11.95
C THR A 89 -9.07 20.68 -11.29
N ASP A 90 -10.28 20.72 -10.72
CA ASP A 90 -10.90 19.57 -10.04
C ASP A 90 -11.06 18.35 -10.97
N VAL A 91 -11.25 18.56 -12.26
CA VAL A 91 -11.36 17.45 -13.23
C VAL A 91 -10.04 16.66 -13.30
N PHE A 92 -8.91 17.35 -13.37
CA PHE A 92 -7.60 16.70 -13.45
C PHE A 92 -7.13 16.18 -12.09
N SER A 93 -7.37 16.94 -11.02
CA SER A 93 -7.06 16.51 -9.67
C SER A 93 -7.86 15.25 -9.30
N LEU A 94 -9.15 15.16 -9.64
CA LEU A 94 -9.93 13.94 -9.40
C LEU A 94 -9.57 12.79 -10.36
N ALA A 95 -9.15 13.09 -11.60
CA ALA A 95 -8.74 12.07 -12.57
C ALA A 95 -7.45 11.32 -12.14
N CYS A 96 -6.63 11.90 -11.28
CA CYS A 96 -5.42 11.22 -10.79
C CYS A 96 -5.75 9.98 -9.93
N TYR A 97 -6.81 10.01 -9.11
CA TYR A 97 -7.16 8.92 -8.20
C TYR A 97 -7.50 7.59 -8.89
N PRO A 98 -8.38 7.52 -9.92
CA PRO A 98 -8.65 6.25 -10.60
C PRO A 98 -7.40 5.72 -11.33
N LEU A 99 -6.52 6.60 -11.80
CA LEU A 99 -5.24 6.21 -12.41
C LEU A 99 -4.29 5.64 -11.35
N PHE A 100 -4.13 6.30 -10.20
CA PHE A 100 -3.34 5.80 -9.07
C PHE A 100 -3.86 4.45 -8.58
N MET A 101 -5.17 4.33 -8.36
CA MET A 101 -5.82 3.09 -7.93
C MET A 101 -5.59 1.97 -8.95
N SER A 102 -5.77 2.25 -10.24
CA SER A 102 -5.57 1.26 -11.29
C SER A 102 -4.10 0.81 -11.37
N GLY A 103 -3.15 1.74 -11.26
CA GLY A 103 -1.72 1.43 -11.18
C GLY A 103 -1.39 0.55 -9.99
N LEU A 104 -1.89 0.90 -8.80
CA LEU A 104 -1.70 0.15 -7.56
C LEU A 104 -2.26 -1.27 -7.67
N VAL A 105 -3.50 -1.43 -8.16
CA VAL A 105 -4.13 -2.73 -8.38
C VAL A 105 -3.31 -3.60 -9.33
N LEU A 106 -2.78 -3.04 -10.42
CA LEU A 106 -1.93 -3.79 -11.34
C LEU A 106 -0.60 -4.20 -10.71
N LEU A 107 0.04 -3.35 -9.88
CA LEU A 107 1.25 -3.71 -9.13
C LEU A 107 1.00 -4.87 -8.17
N VAL A 108 -0.12 -4.84 -7.44
CA VAL A 108 -0.50 -5.93 -6.51
C VAL A 108 -0.78 -7.21 -7.28
N ARG A 109 -1.54 -7.15 -8.37
CA ARG A 109 -1.86 -8.32 -9.21
C ARG A 109 -0.62 -8.94 -9.85
N ALA A 110 0.40 -8.14 -10.17
CA ALA A 110 1.66 -8.67 -10.68
C ALA A 110 2.44 -9.48 -9.65
N ARG A 111 2.25 -9.17 -8.35
CA ARG A 111 2.93 -9.80 -7.20
C ARG A 111 2.14 -10.97 -6.61
N VAL A 112 0.81 -10.96 -6.72
CA VAL A 112 -0.07 -11.94 -6.08
C VAL A 112 -0.94 -12.65 -7.11
N ALA A 113 -0.61 -13.93 -7.39
CA ALA A 113 -1.31 -14.73 -8.39
C ALA A 113 -2.66 -15.30 -7.89
N ARG A 114 -2.75 -15.65 -6.60
CA ARG A 114 -3.96 -16.14 -5.94
C ARG A 114 -4.05 -15.54 -4.54
N ILE A 115 -5.22 -15.01 -4.19
CA ILE A 115 -5.47 -14.43 -2.87
C ILE A 115 -6.40 -15.36 -2.11
N GLU A 116 -5.93 -15.87 -0.98
CA GLU A 116 -6.76 -16.63 -0.04
C GLU A 116 -7.77 -15.70 0.64
N TRP A 117 -8.99 -16.19 0.91
CA TRP A 117 -10.06 -15.40 1.51
C TRP A 117 -9.66 -14.70 2.83
N HIS A 118 -8.90 -15.38 3.68
CA HIS A 118 -8.43 -14.81 4.96
C HIS A 118 -7.57 -13.56 4.75
N ARG A 119 -6.77 -13.51 3.68
CA ARG A 119 -5.92 -12.36 3.36
C ARG A 119 -6.72 -11.16 2.83
N TRP A 120 -7.87 -11.39 2.21
CA TRP A 120 -8.80 -10.31 1.85
C TRP A 120 -9.38 -9.63 3.09
N LEU A 121 -9.71 -10.40 4.13
CA LEU A 121 -10.18 -9.85 5.40
C LEU A 121 -9.10 -9.00 6.07
N ASP A 122 -7.84 -9.47 6.05
CA ASP A 122 -6.69 -8.71 6.55
C ASP A 122 -6.51 -7.36 5.84
N GLY A 123 -6.67 -7.35 4.51
CA GLY A 123 -6.65 -6.12 3.73
C GLY A 123 -7.79 -5.16 4.11
N PHE A 124 -9.01 -5.69 4.31
CA PHE A 124 -10.16 -4.87 4.70
C PHE A 124 -10.01 -4.26 6.09
N VAL A 125 -9.40 -5.00 7.03
CA VAL A 125 -9.08 -4.47 8.36
C VAL A 125 -8.13 -3.28 8.27
N MET A 126 -7.10 -3.35 7.42
CA MET A 126 -6.20 -2.22 7.20
C MET A 126 -6.92 -1.00 6.65
N VAL A 127 -7.82 -1.19 5.68
CA VAL A 127 -8.67 -0.10 5.16
C VAL A 127 -9.46 0.56 6.28
N LEU A 128 -10.07 -0.24 7.18
CA LEU A 128 -10.83 0.31 8.29
C LEU A 128 -9.96 1.04 9.32
N ILE A 129 -8.76 0.53 9.62
CA ILE A 129 -7.80 1.22 10.51
C ILE A 129 -7.47 2.62 9.97
N VAL A 130 -7.31 2.77 8.64
CA VAL A 130 -7.10 4.07 7.98
C VAL A 130 -8.38 4.91 7.98
N ALA A 131 -9.53 4.28 7.75
CA ALA A 131 -10.83 4.96 7.67
C ALA A 131 -11.21 5.67 8.97
N THR A 132 -10.96 5.05 10.12
CA THR A 132 -11.35 5.59 11.42
C THR A 132 -10.82 7.00 11.68
N PRO A 133 -9.50 7.28 11.65
CA PRO A 133 -8.97 8.62 11.87
C PRO A 133 -9.31 9.55 10.70
N MET A 134 -9.30 9.06 9.46
CA MET A 134 -9.57 9.89 8.29
C MET A 134 -11.00 10.44 8.28
N VAL A 135 -11.98 9.63 8.68
CA VAL A 135 -13.37 10.07 8.80
C VAL A 135 -13.52 11.10 9.91
N ALA A 136 -12.89 10.87 11.06
CA ALA A 136 -13.00 11.77 12.21
C ALA A 136 -12.29 13.12 11.98
N LEU A 137 -11.09 13.09 11.39
CA LEU A 137 -10.20 14.26 11.28
C LEU A 137 -10.36 15.03 9.98
N VAL A 138 -10.87 14.41 8.90
CA VAL A 138 -10.94 15.04 7.57
C VAL A 138 -12.37 15.05 7.04
N VAL A 139 -12.97 13.88 6.82
CA VAL A 139 -14.29 13.79 6.17
C VAL A 139 -15.37 14.55 6.94
N GLN A 140 -15.35 14.47 8.27
CA GLN A 140 -16.33 15.16 9.11
C GLN A 140 -16.18 16.68 9.15
N PRO A 141 -14.99 17.25 9.43
CA PRO A 141 -14.77 18.69 9.29
C PRO A 141 -15.15 19.20 7.91
N VAL A 142 -14.80 18.47 6.85
CA VAL A 142 -15.18 18.82 5.48
C VAL A 142 -16.70 18.82 5.31
N LEU A 143 -17.40 17.76 5.73
CA LEU A 143 -18.85 17.65 5.56
C LEU A 143 -19.62 18.75 6.32
N ARG A 144 -19.16 19.16 7.50
CA ARG A 144 -19.81 20.21 8.31
C ARG A 144 -19.69 21.60 7.69
N ASN A 145 -18.62 21.82 6.93
CA ASN A 145 -18.27 23.12 6.36
C ASN A 145 -18.35 23.11 4.83
N ALA A 146 -18.93 22.07 4.24
CA ALA A 146 -19.02 21.93 2.81
C ALA A 146 -19.87 23.07 2.21
N PRO A 147 -19.54 23.54 1.00
CA PRO A 147 -20.31 24.58 0.33
C PRO A 147 -21.82 24.25 0.26
N PRO A 148 -22.72 25.25 0.24
CA PRO A 148 -24.15 24.99 0.13
C PRO A 148 -24.54 24.39 -1.24
N ASP A 149 -23.70 24.54 -2.26
CA ASP A 149 -23.97 24.03 -3.60
C ASP A 149 -23.72 22.51 -3.69
N PRO A 150 -24.65 21.71 -4.27
CA PRO A 150 -24.52 20.25 -4.27
C PRO A 150 -23.30 19.72 -5.03
N LEU A 151 -22.89 20.40 -6.10
CA LEU A 151 -21.76 19.98 -6.93
C LEU A 151 -20.44 20.16 -6.17
N GLY A 152 -20.26 21.31 -5.52
CA GLY A 152 -19.17 21.63 -4.61
C GLY A 152 -19.07 20.64 -3.48
N GLN A 153 -20.18 20.27 -2.82
CA GLN A 153 -20.15 19.23 -1.78
C GLN A 153 -19.63 17.88 -2.30
N VAL A 154 -20.11 17.44 -3.46
CA VAL A 154 -19.68 16.17 -4.07
C VAL A 154 -18.19 16.23 -4.38
N VAL A 155 -17.70 17.32 -4.97
CA VAL A 155 -16.28 17.49 -5.30
C VAL A 155 -15.43 17.56 -4.03
N THR A 156 -15.79 18.38 -3.04
CA THR A 156 -15.03 18.51 -1.78
C THR A 156 -14.95 17.19 -1.03
N LEU A 157 -16.03 16.38 -1.01
CA LEU A 157 -16.03 15.06 -0.36
C LEU A 157 -15.27 14.00 -1.17
N SER A 158 -15.14 14.17 -2.49
CA SER A 158 -14.48 13.19 -3.35
C SER A 158 -12.99 13.07 -3.05
N TYR A 159 -12.31 14.18 -2.70
CA TYR A 159 -10.88 14.18 -2.33
C TYR A 159 -10.58 13.27 -1.13
N PRO A 160 -11.10 13.53 0.09
CA PRO A 160 -10.76 12.73 1.26
C PRO A 160 -11.29 11.28 1.18
N LEU A 161 -12.37 11.04 0.45
CA LEU A 161 -12.84 9.67 0.20
C LEU A 161 -11.90 8.92 -0.75
N SER A 162 -11.39 9.58 -1.78
CA SER A 162 -10.46 8.97 -2.73
C SER A 162 -9.09 8.70 -2.10
N ASP A 163 -8.59 9.61 -1.26
CA ASP A 163 -7.41 9.39 -0.44
C ASP A 163 -7.57 8.19 0.50
N LEU A 164 -8.71 8.11 1.18
CA LEU A 164 -9.00 6.99 2.06
C LEU A 164 -8.97 5.67 1.29
N LEU A 165 -9.60 5.62 0.12
CA LEU A 165 -9.56 4.42 -0.72
C LEU A 165 -8.13 4.09 -1.15
N LEU A 166 -7.34 5.10 -1.52
CA LEU A 166 -5.99 4.92 -2.03
C LEU A 166 -5.00 4.46 -0.95
N LEU A 167 -4.99 5.10 0.22
CA LEU A 167 -4.21 4.67 1.37
C LEU A 167 -4.69 3.32 1.92
N GLY A 168 -6.00 3.12 1.96
CA GLY A 168 -6.60 1.85 2.35
C GLY A 168 -6.16 0.71 1.43
N ALA A 169 -6.15 0.93 0.11
CA ALA A 169 -5.68 -0.05 -0.85
C ALA A 169 -4.16 -0.30 -0.72
N LEU A 170 -3.36 0.75 -0.49
CA LEU A 170 -1.91 0.66 -0.31
C LEU A 170 -1.56 -0.20 0.92
N LEU A 171 -2.16 0.10 2.07
CA LEU A 171 -1.90 -0.62 3.32
C LEU A 171 -2.60 -1.98 3.35
N GLY A 172 -3.79 -2.08 2.75
CA GLY A 172 -4.53 -3.33 2.60
C GLY A 172 -3.87 -4.33 1.67
N ALA A 173 -2.93 -3.89 0.82
CA ALA A 173 -2.11 -4.79 0.03
C ALA A 173 -0.95 -5.43 0.82
N LEU A 174 -0.55 -4.89 1.98
CA LEU A 174 0.57 -5.43 2.77
C LEU A 174 0.34 -6.89 3.22
N PRO A 175 -0.83 -7.26 3.78
CA PRO A 175 -1.09 -8.65 4.13
C PRO A 175 -1.13 -9.56 2.90
N LEU A 176 -1.59 -9.05 1.75
CA LEU A 176 -1.61 -9.78 0.48
C LEU A 176 -0.19 -10.12 0.00
N MET A 177 0.78 -9.25 0.27
CA MET A 177 2.19 -9.38 -0.09
C MET A 177 3.06 -9.99 1.03
N ASN A 178 2.46 -10.66 2.02
CA ASN A 178 3.17 -11.22 3.18
C ASN A 178 4.02 -10.18 3.94
N TRP A 179 3.56 -8.93 4.02
CA TRP A 179 4.29 -7.82 4.67
C TRP A 179 5.66 -7.52 4.08
N ARG A 180 5.94 -8.04 2.87
CA ARG A 180 7.19 -7.78 2.18
C ARG A 180 7.07 -6.46 1.45
N VAL A 181 7.79 -5.47 1.96
CA VAL A 181 7.87 -4.13 1.38
C VAL A 181 9.23 -3.98 0.74
N ASP A 182 9.27 -3.81 -0.58
CA ASP A 182 10.50 -3.42 -1.28
C ASP A 182 10.66 -1.90 -1.29
N ALA A 183 11.84 -1.42 -1.68
CA ALA A 183 12.12 0.00 -1.72
C ALA A 183 11.15 0.74 -2.66
N SER A 184 10.72 0.10 -3.75
CA SER A 184 9.74 0.69 -4.67
C SER A 184 8.41 0.95 -3.96
N TRP A 185 7.91 -0.02 -3.20
CA TRP A 185 6.65 0.09 -2.46
C TRP A 185 6.74 1.13 -1.33
N SER A 186 7.87 1.20 -0.62
CA SER A 186 8.08 2.23 0.41
C SER A 186 8.02 3.64 -0.17
N TRP A 187 8.69 3.90 -1.30
CA TRP A 187 8.69 5.21 -1.94
C TRP A 187 7.33 5.55 -2.55
N LEU A 188 6.63 4.58 -3.14
CA LEU A 188 5.25 4.76 -3.61
C LEU A 188 4.34 5.12 -2.44
N GLY A 189 4.45 4.38 -1.33
CA GLY A 189 3.65 4.64 -0.14
C GLY A 189 3.95 5.99 0.50
N LEU A 190 5.22 6.40 0.57
CA LEU A 190 5.59 7.74 1.01
C LEU A 190 4.94 8.81 0.13
N GLY A 191 4.98 8.64 -1.19
CA GLY A 191 4.38 9.61 -2.10
C GLY A 191 2.87 9.74 -1.94
N LEU A 192 2.16 8.61 -1.81
CA LEU A 192 0.71 8.61 -1.58
C LEU A 192 0.34 9.21 -0.21
N VAL A 193 1.15 8.97 0.83
CA VAL A 193 0.96 9.61 2.13
C VAL A 193 1.17 11.11 2.04
N CYS A 194 2.21 11.58 1.34
CA CYS A 194 2.41 13.02 1.10
C CYS A 194 1.21 13.65 0.38
N LEU A 195 0.69 12.99 -0.66
CA LEU A 195 -0.48 13.45 -1.41
C LEU A 195 -1.69 13.61 -0.48
N THR A 196 -2.03 12.55 0.26
CA THR A 196 -3.16 12.57 1.19
C THR A 196 -3.00 13.59 2.33
N VAL A 197 -1.79 13.77 2.84
CA VAL A 197 -1.53 14.80 3.87
C VAL A 197 -1.70 16.18 3.26
N GLY A 198 -1.24 16.41 2.03
CA GLY A 198 -1.45 17.66 1.28
C GLY A 198 -2.93 17.96 1.13
N ASP A 199 -3.70 17.00 0.61
CA ASP A 199 -5.14 17.12 0.38
C ASP A 199 -5.92 17.33 1.70
N ALA A 200 -5.51 16.66 2.79
CA ALA A 200 -6.13 16.85 4.10
C ALA A 200 -5.84 18.24 4.68
N VAL A 201 -4.59 18.70 4.60
CA VAL A 201 -4.18 20.04 5.05
C VAL A 201 -4.90 21.11 4.23
N TYR A 202 -4.96 20.94 2.91
CA TYR A 202 -5.71 21.80 2.01
C TYR A 202 -7.19 21.86 2.38
N SER A 203 -7.82 20.70 2.59
CA SER A 203 -9.23 20.60 2.95
C SER A 203 -9.55 21.30 4.27
N VAL A 204 -8.65 21.22 5.26
CA VAL A 204 -8.81 21.92 6.54
C VAL A 204 -8.55 23.43 6.40
N ALA A 205 -7.51 23.83 5.66
CA ALA A 205 -7.20 25.23 5.42
C ALA A 205 -8.31 25.95 4.64
N ALA A 206 -8.94 25.26 3.68
CA ALA A 206 -10.07 25.76 2.90
C ALA A 206 -11.28 26.13 3.78
N VAL A 207 -11.46 25.45 4.91
CA VAL A 207 -12.58 25.70 5.85
C VAL A 207 -12.36 26.97 6.68
N GLU A 208 -11.11 27.32 7.01
CA GLU A 208 -10.81 28.43 7.91
C GLU A 208 -10.82 29.81 7.22
N ALA A 209 -11.29 29.90 5.98
CA ALA A 209 -11.21 31.08 5.12
C ALA A 209 -9.78 31.66 4.97
N ARG A 210 -8.76 30.88 5.37
CA ARG A 210 -7.34 31.09 5.01
C ARG A 210 -7.07 30.57 3.61
N TYR A 211 -8.00 30.83 2.71
CA TYR A 211 -7.78 30.63 1.29
C TYR A 211 -6.59 31.49 0.92
N HIS A 212 -5.72 30.94 0.08
CA HIS A 212 -4.45 31.49 -0.38
C HIS A 212 -3.28 31.13 0.56
N GLU A 213 -2.49 30.12 0.17
CA GLU A 213 -1.08 29.97 0.54
C GLU A 213 -0.80 29.39 1.94
N GLY A 214 -1.22 28.14 2.17
CA GLY A 214 -0.65 27.34 3.25
C GLY A 214 0.78 26.90 2.90
N PRO A 215 1.72 26.78 3.85
CA PRO A 215 3.13 26.50 3.57
C PRO A 215 3.40 25.01 3.29
N TYR A 216 2.46 24.32 2.65
CA TYR A 216 2.44 22.86 2.52
C TYR A 216 2.26 22.39 1.08
N ASP A 217 2.37 23.28 0.11
CA ASP A 217 2.21 22.97 -1.31
C ASP A 217 3.35 22.06 -1.79
N PHE A 218 4.51 22.15 -1.16
CA PHE A 218 5.62 21.19 -1.35
C PHE A 218 5.22 19.71 -1.19
N LEU A 219 4.09 19.38 -0.55
CA LEU A 219 3.63 18.00 -0.39
C LEU A 219 3.22 17.35 -1.72
N TRP A 220 2.64 18.07 -2.68
CA TRP A 220 2.33 17.53 -4.01
C TRP A 220 3.61 17.31 -4.84
N SER A 221 4.60 18.20 -4.71
CA SER A 221 5.95 18.03 -5.25
C SER A 221 6.66 16.81 -4.63
N ALA A 222 6.63 16.69 -3.31
CA ALA A 222 7.21 15.56 -2.57
C ALA A 222 6.55 14.23 -2.98
N ALA A 223 5.22 14.21 -3.10
CA ALA A 223 4.46 13.06 -3.55
C ALA A 223 4.91 12.61 -4.94
N SER A 224 4.93 13.55 -5.89
CA SER A 224 5.29 13.31 -7.28
C SER A 224 6.73 12.79 -7.41
N VAL A 225 7.68 13.40 -6.71
CA VAL A 225 9.08 12.97 -6.69
C VAL A 225 9.24 11.60 -6.04
N ALA A 226 8.56 11.33 -4.93
CA ALA A 226 8.62 10.03 -4.26
C ALA A 226 8.11 8.90 -5.17
N ILE A 227 7.01 9.12 -5.89
CA ILE A 227 6.46 8.17 -6.88
C ILE A 227 7.43 7.99 -8.06
N ALA A 228 8.05 9.08 -8.53
CA ALA A 228 9.09 9.00 -9.55
C ALA A 228 10.29 8.20 -9.05
N VAL A 229 10.77 8.39 -7.81
CA VAL A 229 11.85 7.58 -7.22
C VAL A 229 11.45 6.11 -7.17
N ALA A 230 10.21 5.81 -6.77
CA ALA A 230 9.68 4.45 -6.72
C ALA A 230 9.80 3.73 -8.07
N ALA A 231 9.43 4.41 -9.17
CA ALA A 231 9.50 3.87 -10.53
C ALA A 231 10.93 3.48 -10.97
N TRP A 232 11.97 4.02 -10.33
CA TRP A 232 13.38 3.71 -10.63
C TRP A 232 14.00 2.70 -9.67
N ARG A 233 13.27 2.25 -8.64
CA ARG A 233 13.74 1.17 -7.76
C ARG A 233 13.48 -0.19 -8.39
N PRO A 234 14.38 -1.16 -8.19
CA PRO A 234 14.14 -2.52 -8.62
C PRO A 234 12.95 -3.10 -7.84
N ALA A 235 12.02 -3.73 -8.54
CA ALA A 235 10.98 -4.53 -7.92
C ALA A 235 11.60 -5.85 -7.45
N VAL A 236 11.37 -6.22 -6.19
CA VAL A 236 11.84 -7.52 -5.68
C VAL A 236 10.77 -8.56 -6.00
N GLU A 237 11.15 -9.64 -6.69
CA GLU A 237 10.24 -10.76 -6.89
C GLU A 237 9.96 -11.45 -5.54
N PHE A 238 8.69 -11.57 -5.20
CA PHE A 238 8.27 -12.27 -3.99
C PHE A 238 7.97 -13.73 -4.31
N ASP A 239 8.54 -14.64 -3.52
CA ASP A 239 8.22 -16.06 -3.59
C ASP A 239 6.76 -16.29 -3.13
N PRO A 240 5.84 -16.75 -4.00
CA PRO A 240 4.44 -16.98 -3.67
C PRO A 240 4.22 -18.12 -2.67
N GLY A 241 5.24 -18.95 -2.40
CA GLY A 241 5.14 -20.15 -1.57
C GLY A 241 5.42 -19.96 -0.08
N ALA A 242 5.88 -18.77 0.35
CA ALA A 242 6.19 -18.52 1.76
C ALA A 242 4.89 -18.44 2.58
N GLN A 243 4.60 -19.48 3.35
CA GLN A 243 3.49 -19.47 4.31
C GLN A 243 3.83 -18.50 5.46
N ILE A 244 2.91 -17.58 5.76
CA ILE A 244 2.98 -16.78 6.98
C ILE A 244 2.48 -17.67 8.12
N VAL A 245 3.39 -18.17 8.96
CA VAL A 245 3.05 -19.03 10.10
C VAL A 245 3.45 -18.32 11.40
N GLY A 246 2.65 -18.48 12.46
CA GLY A 246 2.97 -17.98 13.79
C GLY A 246 2.49 -16.54 14.06
N TRP A 247 3.28 -15.78 14.82
CA TRP A 247 2.89 -14.47 15.35
C TRP A 247 2.50 -13.43 14.29
N SER A 248 3.13 -13.47 13.11
CA SER A 248 2.84 -12.53 12.01
C SER A 248 1.41 -12.64 11.45
N ALA A 249 0.71 -13.77 11.66
CA ALA A 249 -0.69 -13.92 11.30
C ALA A 249 -1.66 -13.34 12.35
N VAL A 250 -1.21 -13.18 13.60
CA VAL A 250 -2.05 -12.75 14.74
C VAL A 250 -1.84 -11.28 15.08
N VAL A 251 -0.64 -10.75 14.83
CA VAL A 251 -0.26 -9.36 15.16
C VAL A 251 -1.19 -8.34 14.52
N LEU A 252 -1.63 -8.56 13.28
CA LEU A 252 -2.54 -7.63 12.60
C LEU A 252 -3.95 -7.62 13.21
N PRO A 253 -4.66 -8.76 13.33
CA PRO A 253 -5.97 -8.78 14.00
C PRO A 253 -5.92 -8.27 15.44
N LEU A 254 -4.82 -8.52 16.15
CA LEU A 254 -4.62 -8.06 17.52
C LEU A 254 -4.35 -6.56 17.57
N GLY A 255 -3.50 -6.04 16.69
CA GLY A 255 -3.25 -4.60 16.54
C GLY A 255 -4.51 -3.83 16.15
N ALA A 256 -5.33 -4.39 15.25
CA ALA A 256 -6.63 -3.83 14.88
C ALA A 256 -7.60 -3.73 16.07
N GLN A 257 -7.66 -4.76 16.91
CA GLN A 257 -8.46 -4.74 18.13
C GLN A 257 -7.96 -3.71 19.13
N VAL A 258 -6.64 -3.63 19.35
CA VAL A 258 -6.03 -2.61 20.22
C VAL A 258 -6.33 -1.20 19.69
N PHE A 259 -6.25 -0.99 18.37
CA PHE A 259 -6.56 0.28 17.73
C PHE A 259 -8.04 0.68 17.90
N ALA A 260 -8.97 -0.27 17.71
CA ALA A 260 -10.39 -0.05 17.95
C ALA A 260 -10.67 0.30 19.42
N VAL A 261 -10.06 -0.43 20.35
CA VAL A 261 -10.19 -0.14 21.80
C VAL A 261 -9.63 1.24 22.13
N ALA A 262 -8.44 1.59 21.64
CA ALA A 262 -7.84 2.90 21.86
C ALA A 262 -8.72 4.04 21.31
N THR A 263 -9.32 3.84 20.14
CA THR A 263 -10.26 4.81 19.54
C THR A 263 -11.49 4.99 20.45
N GLN A 264 -12.06 3.90 20.97
CA GLN A 264 -13.21 3.99 21.89
C GLN A 264 -12.86 4.61 23.24
N VAL A 265 -11.66 4.34 23.76
CA VAL A 265 -11.17 5.02 24.97
C VAL A 265 -11.02 6.52 24.70
N TYR A 266 -10.51 6.92 23.54
CA TYR A 266 -10.46 8.33 23.15
C TYR A 266 -11.86 8.94 23.01
N ALA A 267 -12.80 8.21 22.38
CA ALA A 267 -14.20 8.60 22.22
C ALA A 267 -14.96 8.78 23.55
N TYR A 268 -14.45 8.17 24.63
CA TYR A 268 -15.00 8.36 25.97
C TYR A 268 -14.67 9.74 26.54
N PHE A 269 -13.47 10.27 26.24
CA PHE A 269 -13.02 11.57 26.73
C PHE A 269 -13.39 12.73 25.80
N TYR A 270 -13.51 12.46 24.50
CA TYR A 270 -13.80 13.45 23.47
C TYR A 270 -15.04 13.02 22.69
N GLU A 271 -15.97 13.95 22.44
CA GLU A 271 -17.16 13.65 21.63
C GLU A 271 -16.77 13.33 20.19
N LEU A 272 -16.57 12.04 19.92
CA LEU A 272 -16.41 11.55 18.57
C LEU A 272 -17.77 11.44 17.89
N PRO A 273 -17.81 11.72 16.58
CA PRO A 273 -19.06 11.81 15.89
C PRO A 273 -19.61 10.45 15.45
N ARG A 274 -20.92 10.37 15.19
CA ARG A 274 -21.68 9.10 15.06
C ARG A 274 -21.13 8.10 14.02
N LEU A 275 -20.49 8.58 12.96
CA LEU A 275 -19.87 7.74 11.92
C LEU A 275 -18.67 6.93 12.44
N GLU A 276 -17.93 7.46 13.42
CA GLU A 276 -16.81 6.74 14.06
C GLU A 276 -17.30 5.46 14.75
N ARG A 277 -18.44 5.53 15.45
CA ARG A 277 -19.02 4.38 16.14
C ARG A 277 -19.38 3.24 15.18
N LEU A 278 -19.88 3.57 13.99
CA LEU A 278 -20.20 2.59 12.95
C LEU A 278 -18.93 1.92 12.39
N LEU A 279 -17.86 2.70 12.17
CA LEU A 279 -16.57 2.17 11.72
C LEU A 279 -15.95 1.24 12.75
N THR A 280 -15.98 1.63 14.04
CA THR A 280 -15.44 0.78 15.11
C THR A 280 -16.23 -0.53 15.26
N ILE A 281 -17.56 -0.50 15.12
CA ILE A 281 -18.37 -1.73 15.08
C ILE A 281 -17.96 -2.60 13.88
N ALA A 282 -17.71 -2.01 12.71
CA ALA A 282 -17.25 -2.75 11.53
C ALA A 282 -15.85 -3.38 11.75
N VAL A 283 -14.91 -2.64 12.33
CA VAL A 283 -13.56 -3.16 12.67
C VAL A 283 -13.67 -4.36 13.61
N LEU A 284 -14.46 -4.25 14.67
CA LEU A 284 -14.65 -5.32 15.64
C LEU A 284 -15.34 -6.53 15.03
N GLY A 285 -16.39 -6.32 14.23
CA GLY A 285 -17.10 -7.41 13.55
C GLY A 285 -16.22 -8.20 12.60
N ILE A 286 -15.36 -7.51 11.84
CA ILE A 286 -14.44 -8.16 10.89
C ILE A 286 -13.28 -8.84 11.62
N GLY A 287 -12.76 -8.23 12.69
CA GLY A 287 -11.76 -8.87 13.56
C GLY A 287 -12.27 -10.19 14.16
N ILE A 288 -13.54 -10.22 14.59
CA ILE A 288 -14.18 -11.46 15.07
C ILE A 288 -14.29 -12.48 13.93
N ALA A 289 -14.72 -12.08 12.74
CA ALA A 289 -14.82 -12.95 11.58
C ALA A 289 -13.45 -13.55 11.19
N GLN A 290 -12.37 -12.78 11.27
CA GLN A 290 -10.99 -13.26 11.06
C GLN A 290 -10.60 -14.32 12.08
N ILE A 291 -10.86 -14.11 13.38
CA ILE A 291 -10.55 -15.09 14.42
C ILE A 291 -11.31 -16.40 14.17
N ILE A 292 -12.56 -16.33 13.70
CA ILE A 292 -13.36 -17.51 13.37
C ILE A 292 -12.81 -18.22 12.12
N ALA A 293 -12.47 -17.46 11.08
CA ALA A 293 -12.02 -18.00 9.80
C ALA A 293 -10.59 -18.58 9.88
N SER A 294 -9.72 -17.98 10.70
CA SER A 294 -8.34 -18.45 10.95
C SER A 294 -8.23 -19.66 11.87
N ARG A 295 -9.35 -20.19 12.40
CA ARG A 295 -9.32 -21.44 13.18
C ARG A 295 -8.84 -22.59 12.30
N PRO A 296 -7.80 -23.34 12.71
CA PRO A 296 -7.41 -24.56 12.01
C PRO A 296 -8.61 -25.50 11.95
N ARG A 297 -9.07 -25.84 10.74
CA ARG A 297 -10.02 -26.95 10.57
C ARG A 297 -9.27 -28.23 10.88
N ALA A 298 -9.86 -29.09 11.72
CA ALA A 298 -9.29 -30.40 12.01
C ALA A 298 -9.02 -31.11 10.67
N PRO A 299 -7.85 -31.75 10.49
CA PRO A 299 -7.63 -32.57 9.30
C PRO A 299 -8.78 -33.57 9.20
N ASP A 300 -9.38 -33.70 8.02
CA ASP A 300 -10.29 -34.80 7.75
C ASP A 300 -9.57 -36.07 8.19
N THR A 301 -10.14 -36.77 9.18
CA THR A 301 -9.60 -38.04 9.64
C THR A 301 -9.57 -38.96 8.42
N VAL A 302 -8.38 -39.14 7.82
CA VAL A 302 -8.12 -40.24 6.91
C VAL A 302 -8.61 -41.48 7.66
N PRO A 303 -9.58 -42.25 7.13
CA PRO A 303 -10.00 -43.46 7.81
C PRO A 303 -8.75 -44.31 8.00
N THR A 304 -8.34 -44.48 9.25
CA THR A 304 -7.36 -45.50 9.61
C THR A 304 -7.90 -46.80 9.02
N PRO A 305 -7.13 -47.53 8.19
CA PRO A 305 -7.56 -48.85 7.76
C PRO A 305 -7.84 -49.62 9.05
N SER A 306 -9.11 -49.95 9.29
CA SER A 306 -9.46 -50.77 10.43
C SER A 306 -8.63 -52.04 10.30
N SER A 307 -7.98 -52.40 11.39
CA SER A 307 -7.34 -53.70 11.54
C SER A 307 -8.29 -54.76 11.03
N ALA A 308 -8.01 -55.30 9.84
CA ALA A 308 -8.69 -56.47 9.34
C ALA A 308 -8.43 -57.60 10.33
N THR A 309 -9.41 -57.87 11.18
CA THR A 309 -9.46 -59.08 11.99
C THR A 309 -9.54 -60.27 11.02
N PRO A 310 -8.53 -61.16 10.94
CA PRO A 310 -8.67 -62.38 10.19
C PRO A 310 -9.44 -63.39 11.05
N ALA A 311 -10.72 -63.55 10.77
CA ALA A 311 -11.50 -64.69 11.22
C ALA A 311 -11.73 -65.61 10.00
N ASP A 312 -10.90 -66.64 9.84
CA ASP A 312 -11.30 -68.04 10.00
C ASP A 312 -10.22 -68.98 9.43
N GLY A 313 -10.11 -70.17 10.04
CA GLY A 313 -9.00 -71.10 9.98
C GLY A 313 -8.73 -71.75 8.63
N ARG A 314 -7.44 -72.03 8.38
CA ARG A 314 -6.87 -73.40 8.37
C ARG A 314 -5.41 -73.42 7.89
N GLY A 315 -4.51 -73.85 8.79
CA GLY A 315 -3.33 -74.69 8.50
C GLY A 315 -2.18 -74.15 7.66
N ALA A 316 -1.07 -73.76 8.31
CA ALA A 316 0.30 -74.17 7.94
C ALA A 316 1.31 -73.71 9.02
N TRP A 317 2.15 -74.65 9.48
CA TRP A 317 3.28 -74.42 10.40
C TRP A 317 4.51 -73.85 9.65
N PRO A 318 5.52 -73.33 10.39
CA PRO A 318 6.49 -72.35 9.92
C PRO A 318 7.72 -72.96 9.26
N GLY A 319 8.10 -72.42 8.12
CA GLY A 319 9.36 -72.65 7.42
C GLY A 319 9.46 -71.59 6.33
N ASP A 320 10.67 -71.07 6.12
CA ASP A 320 11.02 -70.14 5.03
C ASP A 320 10.84 -68.65 5.32
N LEU A 321 11.71 -68.12 6.18
CA LEU A 321 12.26 -66.79 5.99
C LEU A 321 13.80 -66.88 5.97
N PRO A 322 14.47 -66.43 4.89
CA PRO A 322 15.92 -66.54 4.78
C PRO A 322 16.64 -65.56 5.72
N LEU A 323 17.52 -66.11 6.55
CA LEU A 323 18.48 -65.40 7.40
C LEU A 323 19.45 -64.59 6.53
N VAL A 324 19.43 -63.26 6.69
CA VAL A 324 20.47 -62.35 6.18
C VAL A 324 21.75 -62.58 7.00
N ARG A 325 22.81 -63.09 6.35
CA ARG A 325 24.18 -63.15 6.92
C ARG A 325 24.94 -61.85 6.63
N PRO A 326 25.73 -61.32 7.58
CA PRO A 326 26.74 -60.31 7.30
C PRO A 326 28.11 -60.99 7.15
N ASP A 327 28.78 -60.84 6.00
CA ASP A 327 30.19 -61.25 5.88
C ASP A 327 31.11 -60.04 5.61
N ARG A 328 32.14 -59.96 6.47
CA ARG A 328 33.29 -59.07 6.41
C ARG A 328 34.47 -59.77 5.72
N ALA A 329 35.33 -58.92 5.15
CA ALA A 329 36.77 -59.04 4.99
C ALA A 329 37.36 -59.89 3.84
N GLY A 330 38.22 -59.24 3.05
CA GLY A 330 39.08 -59.88 2.05
C GLY A 330 39.99 -58.87 1.35
N THR A 331 41.13 -58.59 1.96
CA THR A 331 42.28 -57.79 1.50
C THR A 331 42.84 -58.15 0.12
N ARG A 332 43.34 -57.15 -0.65
CA ARG A 332 44.67 -57.15 -1.33
C ARG A 332 44.95 -55.82 -2.09
N PHE A 333 46.04 -55.16 -1.71
CA PHE A 333 46.85 -54.16 -2.44
C PHE A 333 47.97 -54.89 -3.25
N PRO A 334 48.94 -54.26 -3.98
CA PRO A 334 49.10 -52.93 -4.64
C PRO A 334 49.70 -53.13 -6.10
N PRO A 335 50.55 -52.27 -6.74
CA PRO A 335 51.01 -50.87 -6.52
C PRO A 335 51.10 -49.95 -7.77
N GLY A 336 51.40 -48.66 -7.56
CA GLY A 336 52.43 -47.97 -8.35
C GLY A 336 52.12 -46.59 -8.98
N HIS A 337 52.81 -45.55 -8.45
CA HIS A 337 53.28 -44.30 -9.09
C HIS A 337 52.27 -43.31 -9.71
N GLY A 338 52.29 -41.99 -9.50
CA GLY A 338 53.16 -41.06 -8.77
C GLY A 338 52.69 -39.62 -9.08
N SER A 339 52.85 -38.69 -8.11
CA SER A 339 53.28 -37.27 -8.23
C SER A 339 53.11 -36.57 -9.60
N ASP A 340 52.60 -35.34 -9.80
CA ASP A 340 52.42 -34.12 -8.98
C ASP A 340 51.70 -33.03 -9.87
N PRO A 341 51.66 -31.69 -9.61
CA PRO A 341 50.41 -30.92 -9.51
C PRO A 341 50.30 -29.77 -10.59
N PRO A 342 49.47 -28.69 -10.42
CA PRO A 342 48.89 -27.93 -11.53
C PRO A 342 49.73 -26.73 -12.02
N GLY A 343 49.47 -26.31 -13.26
CA GLY A 343 49.95 -25.03 -13.78
C GLY A 343 49.09 -24.47 -14.92
N ARG A 344 48.22 -23.50 -14.62
CA ARG A 344 48.26 -22.10 -15.12
C ARG A 344 47.00 -21.34 -14.74
#